data_AF-A0A6J5VMR4-F1
#
_entry.id   AF-A0A6J5VMR4-F1
#
_cell.length_a   1.000
_cell.length_b   1.000
_cell.length_c   1.000
_cell.angle_alpha   90.00
_cell.angle_beta   90.00
_cell.angle_gamma   90.00
#
_symmetry.space_group_name_H-M   'P 1'
#
loop_
_entity.id
_entity.type
_entity.pdbx_description
1 polymer ?
#
loop_
_entity_poly.entity_id
_entity_poly.type
_entity_poly.pdbx_seq_one_letter_code
_entity_poly.pdbx_strand_id
1 'polypeptide(L)'
;MFPPKPSRTTELSLVKFEPNSKIRVKLLEEPNRTTELSLVKFEILTGYALIDGWDSVVQRQNFKFGAADGPDSADLWCFIAQGFIWFAIHR
;
A
#
# COMPACT_ATOMS: atom_id res chain seq x y z
N MET A 1 -31.23 -4.15 36.61
CA MET A 1 -30.45 -3.01 36.09
C MET A 1 -29.33 -3.58 35.24
N PHE A 2 -29.35 -3.35 33.92
CA PHE A 2 -28.23 -3.71 33.04
C PHE A 2 -27.33 -2.48 32.85
N PRO A 3 -26.00 -2.64 32.70
CA PRO A 3 -25.14 -1.50 32.41
C PRO A 3 -25.52 -0.91 31.04
N PRO A 4 -25.40 0.42 30.86
CA PRO A 4 -25.67 1.04 29.57
C PRO A 4 -24.70 0.48 28.51
N LYS A 5 -25.23 0.18 27.33
CA LYS A 5 -24.44 -0.14 26.14
C LYS A 5 -23.43 1.00 25.88
N PRO A 6 -22.16 0.70 25.55
CA PRO A 6 -21.27 1.74 25.07
C PRO A 6 -21.77 2.22 23.69
N SER A 7 -22.41 3.38 23.68
CA SER A 7 -22.68 4.16 22.48
C SER A 7 -21.42 4.89 22.08
N ARG A 8 -20.65 4.32 21.16
CA ARG A 8 -19.71 5.04 20.30
C ARG A 8 -19.30 4.10 19.18
N THR A 9 -20.02 4.20 18.07
CA THR A 9 -19.41 3.97 16.77
C THR A 9 -18.26 4.96 16.71
N THR A 10 -17.05 4.49 16.98
CA THR A 10 -15.84 5.23 16.66
C THR A 10 -15.81 5.31 15.14
N GLU A 11 -16.42 6.36 14.59
CA GLU A 11 -15.97 6.88 13.31
C GLU A 11 -14.48 7.11 13.49
N LEU A 12 -13.67 6.23 12.92
CA LEU A 12 -12.29 6.53 12.61
C LEU A 12 -12.37 7.71 11.64
N SER A 13 -12.38 8.92 12.20
CA SER A 13 -12.08 10.11 11.44
C SER A 13 -10.77 9.78 10.72
N LEU A 14 -10.86 9.68 9.39
CA LEU A 14 -9.71 9.54 8.51
C LEU A 14 -8.79 10.70 8.85
N VAL A 15 -7.83 10.45 9.74
CA VAL A 15 -6.75 11.37 10.02
C VAL A 15 -6.12 11.64 8.66
N LYS A 16 -6.28 12.86 8.15
CA LYS A 16 -5.60 13.28 6.94
C LYS A 16 -4.13 13.36 7.30
N PHE A 17 -3.41 12.27 7.04
CA PHE A 17 -1.97 12.23 7.15
C PHE A 17 -1.39 12.97 5.95
N GLU A 18 -0.87 14.18 6.17
CA GLU A 18 -0.17 14.91 5.11
C GLU A 18 1.22 14.30 4.88
N PRO A 19 1.60 14.01 3.62
CA PRO A 19 2.93 13.51 3.28
C PRO A 19 4.05 14.50 3.61
N ASN A 20 5.10 14.07 4.29
CA ASN A 20 6.29 14.91 4.50
C ASN A 20 7.27 14.87 3.31
N SER A 21 7.28 13.75 2.59
CA SER A 21 8.10 13.59 1.39
C SER A 21 7.52 12.48 0.52
N LYS A 22 7.75 12.59 -0.79
CA LYS A 22 7.26 11.66 -1.80
C LYS A 22 8.41 11.28 -2.73
N ILE A 23 8.68 9.98 -2.85
CA ILE A 23 9.69 9.43 -3.77
C ILE A 23 8.94 8.69 -4.88
N ARG A 24 9.17 9.09 -6.12
CA ARG A 24 8.62 8.39 -7.29
C ARG A 24 9.39 7.08 -7.50
N VAL A 25 8.64 5.99 -7.66
CA VAL A 25 9.18 4.64 -7.89
C VAL A 25 8.45 3.98 -9.05
N LYS A 26 9.04 2.94 -9.62
CA LYS A 26 8.43 2.17 -10.71
C LYS A 26 8.08 0.78 -10.21
N LEU A 27 6.90 0.27 -10.55
CA LEU A 27 6.46 -1.09 -10.32
C LEU A 27 6.39 -1.83 -11.65
N LEU A 28 7.10 -2.95 -11.76
CA LEU A 28 6.93 -3.93 -12.82
C LEU A 28 5.84 -4.92 -12.40
N GLU A 29 4.72 -4.88 -13.12
CA GLU A 29 3.56 -5.76 -13.02
C GLU A 29 3.61 -6.85 -14.11
N GLU A 30 3.11 -8.04 -13.82
CA GLU A 30 2.89 -9.05 -14.87
C GLU A 30 1.66 -8.72 -15.75
N PRO A 31 1.68 -9.08 -17.06
CA PRO A 31 2.80 -9.64 -17.82
C PRO A 31 3.58 -8.55 -18.60
N ASN A 32 4.35 -7.69 -17.91
CA ASN A 32 5.18 -6.58 -18.44
C ASN A 32 4.50 -5.21 -18.54
N ARG A 33 3.70 -4.84 -17.54
CA ARG A 33 3.25 -3.45 -17.37
C ARG A 33 4.18 -2.73 -16.40
N THR A 34 4.53 -1.48 -16.69
CA THR A 34 5.19 -0.60 -15.70
C THR A 34 4.20 0.43 -15.19
N THR A 35 4.09 0.56 -13.88
CA THR A 35 3.26 1.56 -13.20
C THR A 35 4.14 2.47 -12.35
N GLU A 36 3.97 3.78 -12.50
CA GLU A 36 4.60 4.73 -11.57
C GLU A 36 3.79 4.81 -10.28
N LEU A 37 4.48 4.63 -9.16
CA LEU A 37 3.92 4.73 -7.82
C LEU A 37 4.71 5.76 -7.02
N SER A 38 4.29 6.01 -5.79
CA SER A 38 5.11 6.78 -4.87
C SER A 38 5.17 6.22 -3.46
N LEU A 39 6.40 6.20 -2.96
CA LEU A 39 6.71 6.00 -1.55
C LEU A 39 6.48 7.31 -0.81
N VAL A 40 5.61 7.26 0.19
CA VAL A 40 5.23 8.42 1.01
C VAL A 40 5.78 8.25 2.42
N LYS A 41 6.51 9.25 2.91
CA LYS A 41 6.93 9.31 4.31
C LYS A 41 5.86 10.02 5.14
N PHE A 42 5.45 9.37 6.22
CA PHE A 42 4.58 9.95 7.24
C PHE A 42 5.41 10.28 8.49
N GLU A 43 5.07 11.37 9.20
CA GLU A 43 5.80 11.77 10.42
C GLU A 43 5.79 10.71 11.51
N ILE A 44 4.66 10.03 11.64
CA ILE A 44 4.42 9.05 12.69
C ILE A 44 5.05 7.68 12.41
N LEU A 45 5.55 7.44 11.20
CA LEU A 45 6.12 6.17 10.80
C LEU A 45 7.62 6.33 10.53
N THR A 46 8.42 5.46 11.14
CA THR A 46 9.85 5.33 10.86
C THR A 46 10.03 4.58 9.53
N GLY A 47 9.60 5.18 8.42
CA GLY A 47 9.69 4.56 7.10
C GLY A 47 8.89 5.27 6.01
N TYR A 48 8.90 4.65 4.83
CA TYR A 48 8.07 5.04 3.69
C TYR A 48 7.00 3.97 3.49
N ALA A 49 5.79 4.40 3.15
CA ALA A 49 4.69 3.53 2.78
C ALA A 49 4.38 3.66 1.28
N LEU A 50 4.13 2.52 0.64
CA LEU A 50 3.68 2.47 -0.75
C LEU A 50 2.15 2.61 -0.78
N ILE A 51 1.67 3.85 -0.80
CA ILE A 51 0.23 4.14 -0.72
C ILE A 51 -0.33 4.76 -1.99
N ASP A 52 0.46 5.58 -2.68
CA ASP A 52 -0.04 6.34 -3.83
C ASP A 52 0.07 5.51 -5.11
N GLY A 53 -1.08 5.27 -5.74
CA GLY A 53 -1.25 4.43 -6.93
C GLY A 53 -1.45 2.94 -6.66
N TRP A 54 -1.31 2.48 -5.41
CA TRP A 54 -1.38 1.06 -5.03
C TRP A 54 -2.77 0.45 -5.27
N ASP A 55 -3.85 1.19 -4.99
CA ASP A 55 -5.23 0.72 -5.23
C ASP A 55 -5.46 0.29 -6.68
N SER A 56 -4.85 1.00 -7.62
CA SER A 56 -4.95 0.69 -9.05
C SER A 56 -4.25 -0.62 -9.40
N VAL A 57 -3.13 -0.93 -8.72
CA VAL A 57 -2.39 -2.19 -8.85
C VAL A 57 -3.24 -3.33 -8.29
N VAL A 58 -3.80 -3.15 -7.09
CA VAL A 58 -4.65 -4.13 -6.42
C VAL A 58 -5.85 -4.54 -7.27
N GLN A 59 -6.54 -3.55 -7.86
CA GLN A 59 -7.66 -3.81 -8.75
C GLN A 59 -7.27 -4.56 -10.03
N ARG A 60 -6.13 -4.22 -10.65
CA ARG A 60 -5.66 -4.88 -11.87
C ARG A 60 -5.18 -6.31 -11.64
N GLN A 61 -4.44 -6.51 -10.55
CA GLN A 61 -3.89 -7.81 -10.17
C GLN A 61 -4.94 -8.72 -9.53
N ASN A 62 -6.19 -8.23 -9.35
CA ASN A 62 -7.29 -8.95 -8.74
C ASN A 62 -6.90 -9.55 -7.37
N PHE A 63 -6.19 -8.78 -6.55
CA PHE A 63 -5.89 -9.17 -5.17
C PHE A 63 -7.18 -9.15 -4.35
N LYS A 64 -7.48 -10.26 -3.67
CA LYS A 64 -8.53 -10.28 -2.66
C LYS A 64 -7.90 -10.00 -1.30
N PHE A 65 -8.46 -9.04 -0.58
CA PHE A 65 -8.04 -8.77 0.80
C PHE A 65 -8.54 -9.90 1.72
N GLY A 66 -7.64 -10.75 2.22
CA GLY A 66 -7.96 -11.76 3.22
C GLY A 66 -6.93 -12.89 3.30
N ALA A 67 -6.35 -13.05 4.49
CA ALA A 67 -5.30 -14.01 4.90
C ALA A 67 -3.90 -13.78 4.27
N ALA A 68 -2.91 -13.57 5.15
CA ALA A 68 -1.51 -13.36 4.79
C ALA A 68 -0.86 -14.58 4.11
N ASP A 69 -1.45 -15.77 4.29
CA ASP A 69 -1.02 -17.02 3.69
C ASP A 69 -2.19 -17.59 2.87
N GLY A 70 -2.20 -17.30 1.57
CA GLY A 70 -3.25 -17.74 0.65
C GLY A 70 -2.88 -17.45 -0.80
N PRO A 71 -3.64 -17.96 -1.78
CA PRO A 71 -3.37 -17.72 -3.22
C PRO A 71 -3.40 -16.23 -3.63
N ASP A 72 -3.73 -15.34 -2.71
CA ASP A 72 -3.76 -13.88 -2.85
C ASP A 72 -2.54 -13.18 -2.22
N SER A 73 -1.51 -13.93 -1.76
CA SER A 73 -0.19 -13.37 -1.44
C SER A 73 0.57 -12.97 -2.70
N ALA A 74 1.48 -12.00 -2.59
CA ALA A 74 2.40 -11.65 -3.65
C ALA A 74 3.78 -11.32 -3.10
N ASP A 75 4.79 -11.73 -3.84
CA ASP A 75 6.17 -11.34 -3.56
C ASP A 75 6.42 -9.95 -4.14
N LEU A 76 6.91 -9.06 -3.29
CA LEU A 76 7.34 -7.73 -3.69
C LEU A 76 8.87 -7.65 -3.62
N TRP A 77 9.50 -7.61 -4.78
CA TRP A 77 10.94 -7.48 -4.93
C TRP A 77 11.32 -6.01 -5.05
N CYS A 78 12.41 -5.60 -4.41
CA CYS A 78 12.93 -4.23 -4.51
C CYS A 78 14.35 -4.26 -5.06
N PHE A 79 14.62 -3.45 -6.08
CA PHE A 79 15.94 -3.33 -6.70
C PHE A 79 16.16 -1.92 -7.27
N ILE A 80 17.42 -1.55 -7.50
CA ILE A 80 17.78 -0.28 -8.12
C ILE A 80 18.20 -0.54 -9.57
N ALA A 81 17.56 0.14 -10.51
CA ALA A 81 17.92 0.08 -11.93
C ALA A 81 17.75 1.44 -12.59
N GLN A 82 18.70 1.82 -13.43
CA GLN A 82 18.67 3.09 -14.19
C GLN A 82 18.53 4.34 -13.30
N GLY A 83 19.02 4.29 -12.05
CA GLY A 83 18.92 5.40 -11.10
C GLY A 83 17.54 5.53 -10.43
N PHE A 84 16.63 4.59 -10.63
CA PHE A 84 15.33 4.54 -9.97
C PHE A 84 15.24 3.36 -9.00
N ILE A 85 14.42 3.51 -7.96
CA ILE A 85 13.94 2.39 -7.15
C ILE A 85 12.83 1.71 -7.94
N TRP A 86 13.01 0.42 -8.17
CA TRP A 86 12.05 -0.46 -8.81
C TRP A 86 11.49 -1.45 -7.81
N PHE A 87 10.21 -1.69 -7.96
CA PHE A 87 9.52 -2.82 -7.40
C PHE A 87 9.14 -3.79 -8.51
N ALA A 88 9.16 -5.09 -8.24
CA ALA A 88 8.51 -6.08 -9.09
C ALA A 88 7.54 -6.90 -8.23
N ILE A 89 6.35 -7.14 -8.76
CA ILE A 89 5.33 -7.95 -8.10
C ILE A 89 5.14 -9.25 -8.85
N HIS A 90 5.22 -10.38 -8.14
CA HIS A 90 5.04 -11.73 -8.67
C HIS A 90 4.05 -12.50 -7.79
N ARG A 91 3.19 -13.32 -8.38
CA ARG A 91 2.22 -14.19 -7.68
C ARG A 91 2.67 -15.65 -7.68
#